data_AF-A0AAE8ES33-F1
#
_entry.id   AF-A0AAE8ES33-F1
#
_cell.length_a   1.000
_cell.length_b   1.000
_cell.length_c   1.000
_cell.angle_alpha   90.00
_cell.angle_beta   90.00
_cell.angle_gamma   90.00
#
_symmetry.space_group_name_H-M   'P 1'
#
loop_
_entity.id
_entity.type
_entity.pdbx_description
1 polymer ?
#
loop_
_entity_poly.entity_id
_entity_poly.type
_entity_poly.pdbx_seq_one_letter_code
_entity_poly.pdbx_strand_id
1 'polypeptide(L)'
;MSVIETLRELSEVWKLFSEIPDDATLSVDLAALYLGISVKTLARYRQNGGGPQYIQYQTEDSKARNQRVNYLLRDLRSWRDNHRVSSTMHAAQVRGLAFTCLSDFIEPQPFWRITSDSGSESKIISHALTIPDDDFRQLLLEPNAEVVWISVEKALFMEWDSKNGRTIWHLVFSSALKNIILSTNAEEEKNMLNDALNT
;
A
#
# COMPACT_ATOMS: atom_id res chain seq x y z
N MET A 1 12.50 -33.47 10.09
CA MET A 1 13.46 -32.54 9.45
C MET A 1 13.98 -31.60 10.52
N SER A 2 15.30 -31.58 10.72
CA SER A 2 15.95 -30.59 11.57
C SER A 2 15.99 -29.23 10.87
N VAL A 3 16.12 -28.14 11.65
CA VAL A 3 16.29 -26.78 11.13
C VAL A 3 17.50 -26.70 10.18
N ILE A 4 18.57 -27.45 10.48
CA ILE A 4 19.80 -27.49 9.69
C ILE A 4 19.58 -28.18 8.33
N GLU A 5 18.82 -29.28 8.30
CA GLU A 5 18.45 -29.96 7.04
C GLU A 5 17.61 -29.04 6.15
N THR A 6 16.63 -28.33 6.75
CA THR A 6 15.78 -27.38 6.03
C THR A 6 16.62 -26.24 5.41
N LEU A 7 17.58 -25.70 6.15
CA LEU A 7 18.48 -24.66 5.65
C LEU A 7 19.40 -25.17 4.52
N ARG A 8 19.82 -26.44 4.57
CA ARG A 8 20.66 -27.06 3.54
C ARG A 8 19.88 -27.25 2.24
N GLU A 9 18.67 -27.82 2.32
CA GLU A 9 17.79 -27.99 1.17
C GLU A 9 17.47 -26.64 0.52
N LEU A 10 17.17 -25.61 1.33
CA LEU A 10 16.95 -24.26 0.82
C LEU A 10 18.19 -23.71 0.11
N SER A 11 19.39 -23.86 0.68
CA SER A 11 20.65 -23.38 0.08
C SER A 11 20.90 -24.00 -1.30
N GLU A 12 20.64 -25.29 -1.46
CA GLU A 12 20.77 -25.99 -2.74
C GLU A 12 19.78 -25.46 -3.78
N VAL A 13 18.51 -25.27 -3.39
CA VAL A 13 17.48 -24.68 -4.26
C VAL A 13 17.85 -23.26 -4.67
N TRP A 14 18.37 -22.44 -3.75
CA TRP A 14 18.79 -21.07 -4.06
C TRP A 14 19.97 -21.01 -5.01
N LYS A 15 20.95 -21.92 -4.88
CA LYS A 15 22.06 -22.02 -5.82
C LYS A 15 21.57 -22.34 -7.24
N LEU A 16 20.66 -23.31 -7.36
CA LEU A 16 20.06 -23.66 -8.65
C LEU A 16 19.39 -22.46 -9.31
N PHE A 17 18.60 -21.66 -8.57
CA PHE A 17 17.99 -20.45 -9.12
C PHE A 17 18.99 -19.33 -9.45
N SER A 18 20.13 -19.27 -8.75
CA SER A 18 21.14 -18.25 -9.01
C SER A 18 21.92 -18.48 -10.30
N GLU A 19 22.05 -19.74 -10.73
CA GLU A 19 22.76 -20.14 -11.94
C GLU A 19 21.89 -20.08 -13.20
N ILE A 20 20.57 -19.97 -13.04
CA ILE A 20 19.63 -19.85 -14.17
C ILE A 20 19.72 -18.43 -14.76
N PRO A 21 19.89 -18.28 -16.09
CA PRO A 21 19.96 -16.98 -16.73
C PRO A 21 18.61 -16.25 -16.66
N ASP A 22 18.66 -14.93 -16.68
CA ASP A 22 17.49 -14.05 -16.52
C ASP A 22 16.42 -14.23 -17.61
N ASP A 23 16.83 -14.56 -18.83
CA ASP A 23 15.92 -14.85 -19.95
C ASP A 23 15.37 -16.29 -19.94
N ALA A 24 15.72 -17.11 -18.95
CA ALA A 24 15.16 -18.44 -18.82
C ALA A 24 13.66 -18.38 -18.54
N THR A 25 12.92 -19.24 -19.24
CA THR A 25 11.48 -19.37 -19.06
C THR A 25 11.16 -20.45 -18.03
N LEU A 26 10.44 -20.08 -16.98
CA LEU A 26 9.99 -20.95 -15.91
C LEU A 26 8.52 -21.32 -16.06
N SER A 27 8.18 -22.56 -15.70
CA SER A 27 6.79 -23.00 -15.56
C SER A 27 6.12 -22.32 -14.37
N VAL A 28 4.79 -22.44 -14.29
CA VAL A 28 4.01 -21.91 -13.16
C VAL A 28 4.49 -22.48 -11.83
N ASP A 29 4.82 -23.77 -11.77
CA ASP A 29 5.26 -24.43 -10.53
C ASP A 29 6.61 -23.90 -10.05
N LEU A 30 7.58 -23.76 -10.96
CA LEU A 30 8.90 -23.22 -10.65
C LEU A 30 8.83 -21.74 -10.28
N ALA A 31 7.99 -20.96 -10.96
CA ALA A 31 7.77 -19.55 -10.63
C ALA A 31 7.12 -19.38 -9.24
N ALA A 32 6.14 -20.20 -8.90
CA ALA A 32 5.51 -20.21 -7.59
C ALA A 32 6.52 -20.58 -6.49
N LEU A 33 7.35 -21.59 -6.74
CA LEU A 33 8.43 -22.01 -5.86
C LEU A 33 9.46 -20.88 -5.65
N TYR A 34 9.91 -20.25 -6.74
CA TYR A 34 10.86 -19.14 -6.69
C TYR A 34 10.35 -17.95 -5.85
N LEU A 35 9.07 -17.62 -5.98
CA LEU A 35 8.43 -16.53 -5.24
C LEU A 35 8.03 -16.92 -3.80
N GLY A 36 8.15 -18.20 -3.42
CA GLY A 36 7.75 -18.68 -2.11
C GLY A 36 6.22 -18.62 -1.87
N ILE A 37 5.42 -18.75 -2.92
CA ILE A 37 3.95 -18.69 -2.84
C ILE A 37 3.30 -19.93 -3.46
N SER A 38 2.02 -20.17 -3.15
CA SER A 38 1.28 -21.26 -3.80
C SER A 38 0.96 -20.95 -5.27
N VAL A 39 0.87 -21.99 -6.11
CA VAL A 39 0.41 -21.88 -7.51
C VAL A 39 -0.96 -21.22 -7.60
N LYS A 40 -1.85 -21.49 -6.64
CA LYS A 40 -3.18 -20.87 -6.53
C LYS A 40 -3.07 -19.36 -6.28
N THR A 41 -2.16 -18.93 -5.41
CA THR A 41 -1.88 -17.51 -5.14
C THR A 41 -1.36 -16.82 -6.40
N LEU A 42 -0.41 -17.44 -7.09
CA LEU A 42 0.16 -16.90 -8.33
C LEU A 42 -0.90 -16.78 -9.44
N ALA A 43 -1.79 -17.77 -9.56
CA ALA A 43 -2.93 -17.71 -10.47
C ALA A 43 -3.90 -16.56 -10.15
N ARG A 44 -4.20 -16.34 -8.86
CA ARG A 44 -5.02 -15.22 -8.40
C ARG A 44 -4.38 -13.87 -8.73
N TYR A 45 -3.07 -13.72 -8.53
CA TYR A 45 -2.37 -12.49 -8.89
C TYR A 45 -2.44 -12.18 -10.38
N ARG A 46 -2.32 -13.20 -11.26
CA ARG A 46 -2.54 -13.02 -12.69
C ARG A 46 -3.97 -12.56 -13.00
N GLN A 47 -4.98 -13.19 -12.40
CA GLN A 47 -6.39 -12.85 -12.62
C GLN A 47 -6.72 -11.41 -12.23
N ASN A 48 -6.10 -10.90 -11.17
CA ASN A 48 -6.35 -9.56 -10.64
C ASN A 48 -5.39 -8.50 -11.20
N GLY A 49 -4.49 -8.86 -12.13
CA GLY A 49 -3.51 -7.94 -12.70
C GLY A 49 -2.39 -7.48 -11.74
N GLY A 50 -2.23 -8.13 -10.58
CA GLY A 50 -1.22 -7.77 -9.56
C GLY A 50 0.04 -8.65 -9.56
N GLY A 51 0.13 -9.62 -10.48
CA GLY A 51 1.24 -10.58 -10.55
C GLY A 51 2.39 -10.15 -11.44
N PRO A 52 3.50 -10.91 -11.44
CA PRO A 52 4.58 -10.72 -12.41
C PRO A 52 4.07 -10.91 -13.84
N GLN A 53 4.75 -10.26 -14.79
CA GLN A 53 4.49 -10.45 -16.22
C GLN A 53 4.68 -11.91 -16.61
N TYR A 54 3.88 -12.37 -17.56
CA TYR A 54 3.87 -13.76 -18.00
C TYR A 54 3.75 -13.84 -19.51
N ILE A 55 4.28 -14.93 -20.05
CA ILE A 55 4.19 -15.30 -21.46
C ILE A 55 3.07 -16.32 -21.60
N GLN A 56 2.14 -16.03 -22.50
CA GLN A 56 1.11 -16.95 -22.93
C GLN A 56 1.18 -17.05 -24.45
N TYR A 57 1.61 -18.21 -24.95
CA TYR A 57 1.69 -18.45 -26.38
C TYR A 57 0.29 -18.67 -26.94
N GLN A 58 -0.14 -17.76 -27.80
CA GLN A 58 -1.38 -17.92 -28.56
C GLN A 58 -1.11 -18.88 -29.71
N THR A 59 -1.89 -19.97 -29.80
CA THR A 59 -1.92 -20.78 -31.02
C THR A 59 -2.93 -20.17 -31.98
N GLU A 60 -2.52 -19.95 -33.24
CA GLU A 60 -3.25 -19.17 -34.27
C GLU A 60 -4.71 -19.63 -34.46
N ASP A 61 -5.01 -20.92 -34.20
CA ASP A 61 -6.34 -21.52 -34.39
C ASP A 61 -7.11 -21.82 -33.08
N SER A 62 -6.59 -21.45 -31.90
CA SER A 62 -7.20 -21.83 -30.62
C SER A 62 -7.73 -20.66 -29.81
N LYS A 63 -9.06 -20.63 -29.64
CA LYS A 63 -9.76 -19.77 -28.65
C LYS A 63 -9.78 -20.37 -27.24
N ALA A 64 -8.99 -21.41 -26.96
CA ALA A 64 -9.03 -22.10 -25.67
C ALA A 64 -8.45 -21.20 -24.56
N ARG A 65 -9.21 -21.02 -23.48
CA ARG A 65 -8.84 -20.19 -22.33
C ARG A 65 -7.68 -20.76 -21.50
N ASN A 66 -7.42 -22.07 -21.58
CA ASN A 66 -6.44 -22.79 -20.76
C ASN A 66 -5.10 -22.97 -21.47
N GLN A 67 -4.53 -21.90 -22.02
CA GLN A 67 -3.19 -21.96 -22.60
C GLN A 67 -2.12 -22.01 -21.52
N ARG A 68 -0.98 -22.59 -21.86
CA ARG A 68 0.16 -22.71 -20.95
C ARG A 68 0.75 -21.33 -20.67
N VAL A 69 0.94 -21.05 -19.38
CA VAL A 69 1.55 -19.81 -18.89
C VAL A 69 2.99 -20.11 -18.47
N ASN A 70 3.92 -19.24 -18.86
CA ASN A 70 5.30 -19.29 -18.42
C ASN A 70 5.77 -17.90 -17.97
N TYR A 71 6.89 -17.84 -17.27
CA TYR A 71 7.44 -16.62 -16.69
C TYR A 71 8.91 -16.47 -17.06
N LEU A 72 9.39 -15.26 -17.33
CA LEU A 72 10.83 -15.03 -17.38
C LEU A 72 11.38 -14.84 -15.98
N LEU A 73 12.55 -15.40 -15.69
CA LEU A 73 13.18 -15.26 -14.38
C LEU A 73 13.47 -13.78 -14.05
N ARG A 74 13.85 -12.97 -15.04
CA ARG A 74 14.04 -11.52 -14.87
C ARG A 74 12.78 -10.81 -14.36
N ASP A 75 11.61 -11.14 -14.89
CA ASP A 75 10.36 -10.50 -14.52
C ASP A 75 9.94 -10.90 -13.11
N LEU A 76 10.24 -12.15 -12.71
CA LEU A 76 10.04 -12.63 -11.34
C LEU A 76 10.97 -11.92 -10.35
N ARG A 77 12.25 -11.69 -10.72
CA ARG A 77 13.21 -10.92 -9.92
C ARG A 77 12.73 -9.48 -9.74
N SER A 78 12.41 -8.79 -10.84
CA SER A 78 11.92 -7.40 -10.81
C SER A 78 10.62 -7.27 -10.00
N TRP A 79 9.67 -8.20 -10.17
CA TRP A 79 8.44 -8.19 -9.37
C TRP A 79 8.75 -8.34 -7.88
N ARG A 80 9.62 -9.29 -7.50
CA ARG A 80 10.01 -9.48 -6.11
C ARG A 80 10.67 -8.24 -5.52
N ASP A 81 11.59 -7.62 -6.27
CA ASP A 81 12.31 -6.44 -5.81
C ASP A 81 11.38 -5.23 -5.64
N ASN A 82 10.42 -5.05 -6.55
CA ASN A 82 9.40 -4.02 -6.44
C ASN A 82 8.42 -4.23 -5.27
N HIS A 83 8.32 -5.45 -4.74
CA HIS A 83 7.47 -5.77 -3.59
C HIS A 83 8.23 -5.77 -2.26
N ARG A 84 9.49 -5.33 -2.24
CA ARG A 84 10.28 -5.19 -1.00
C ARG A 84 9.83 -3.96 -0.23
N VAL A 85 9.38 -4.19 0.99
CA VAL A 85 9.03 -3.14 1.94
C VAL A 85 10.05 -3.14 3.09
N SER A 86 10.42 -1.95 3.54
CA SER A 86 11.47 -1.74 4.56
C SER A 86 10.90 -1.58 5.97
N SER A 87 9.60 -1.36 6.10
CA SER A 87 8.90 -1.22 7.37
C SER A 87 7.40 -1.52 7.21
N THR A 88 6.71 -1.75 8.32
CA THR A 88 5.25 -1.89 8.34
C THR A 88 4.54 -0.65 7.78
N MET A 89 5.09 0.55 8.04
CA MET A 89 4.57 1.81 7.50
C MET A 89 4.71 1.88 5.98
N HIS A 90 5.89 1.54 5.45
CA HIS A 90 6.12 1.48 4.00
C HIS A 90 5.16 0.47 3.34
N ALA A 91 4.89 -0.67 3.99
CA ALA A 91 3.90 -1.62 3.51
C ALA A 91 2.47 -1.07 3.48
N ALA A 92 2.08 -0.24 4.47
CA ALA A 92 0.78 0.42 4.48
C ALA A 92 0.67 1.48 3.37
N GLN A 93 1.74 2.25 3.13
CA GLN A 93 1.82 3.22 2.03
C GLN A 93 1.66 2.56 0.66
N VAL A 94 2.40 1.48 0.37
CA VAL A 94 2.28 0.73 -0.90
C VAL A 94 0.88 0.17 -1.11
N ARG A 95 0.14 -0.10 -0.03
CA ARG A 95 -1.24 -0.59 -0.08
C ARG A 95 -2.30 0.51 -0.15
N GLY A 96 -1.91 1.79 -0.18
CA GLY A 96 -2.85 2.91 -0.12
C GLY A 96 -3.60 3.01 1.22
N LEU A 97 -3.05 2.42 2.28
CA LEU A 97 -3.62 2.45 3.64
C LEU A 97 -3.05 3.61 4.48
N ALA A 98 -2.23 4.46 3.87
CA ALA A 98 -1.63 5.64 4.49
C ALA A 98 -1.65 6.79 3.48
N PHE A 99 -1.67 8.03 3.98
CA PHE A 99 -1.59 9.24 3.16
C PHE A 99 -0.25 9.27 2.40
N THR A 100 -0.32 9.32 1.07
CA THR A 100 0.82 9.28 0.14
C THR A 100 1.11 10.63 -0.51
N CYS A 101 0.10 11.49 -0.65
CA CYS A 101 0.25 12.80 -1.29
C CYS A 101 -0.71 13.84 -0.69
N LEU A 102 -0.49 15.11 -1.03
CA LEU A 102 -1.33 16.21 -0.55
C LEU A 102 -2.80 16.03 -0.94
N SER A 103 -3.08 15.38 -2.08
CA SER A 103 -4.46 15.10 -2.51
C SER A 103 -5.20 14.24 -1.48
N ASP A 104 -4.53 13.32 -0.81
CA ASP A 104 -5.16 12.43 0.17
C ASP A 104 -5.70 13.18 1.40
N PHE A 105 -5.20 14.40 1.66
CA PHE A 105 -5.69 15.26 2.76
C PHE A 105 -6.84 16.19 2.35
N ILE A 106 -7.06 16.39 1.05
CA ILE A 106 -8.16 17.20 0.51
C ILE A 106 -9.34 16.34 0.05
N GLU A 107 -9.13 15.04 -0.15
CA GLU A 107 -10.21 14.08 -0.40
C GLU A 107 -11.17 14.02 0.80
N PRO A 108 -12.51 14.00 0.56
CA PRO A 108 -13.48 13.84 1.63
C PRO A 108 -13.31 12.51 2.37
N GLN A 109 -13.16 12.60 3.70
CA GLN A 109 -13.08 11.47 4.61
C GLN A 109 -14.25 11.52 5.61
N PRO A 110 -14.68 10.36 6.16
CA PRO A 110 -15.81 10.32 7.06
C PRO A 110 -15.41 10.74 8.49
N PHE A 111 -16.06 11.79 9.00
CA PHE A 111 -15.90 12.27 10.37
C PHE A 111 -17.23 12.28 11.09
N TRP A 112 -17.22 11.90 12.37
CA TRP A 112 -18.36 12.11 13.25
C TRP A 112 -18.42 13.56 13.70
N ARG A 113 -19.60 14.16 13.56
CA ARG A 113 -19.91 15.51 13.99
C ARG A 113 -21.12 15.48 14.90
N ILE A 114 -21.05 16.18 16.03
CA ILE A 114 -22.22 16.50 16.85
C ILE A 114 -22.59 17.96 16.63
N THR A 115 -23.89 18.21 16.49
CA THR A 115 -24.45 19.57 16.44
C THR A 115 -25.18 19.85 17.75
N SER A 116 -25.02 21.05 18.31
CA SER A 116 -25.79 21.46 19.48
C SER A 116 -27.29 21.57 19.16
N ASP A 117 -28.16 21.42 20.16
CA ASP A 117 -29.62 21.54 20.01
C ASP A 117 -30.07 22.90 19.43
N SER A 118 -29.23 23.94 19.54
CA SER A 118 -29.47 25.25 18.95
C SER A 118 -29.07 25.36 17.46
N GLY A 119 -28.48 24.31 16.89
CA GLY A 119 -28.08 24.22 15.47
C GLY A 119 -26.87 25.07 15.08
N SER A 120 -26.29 25.81 16.03
CA SER A 120 -25.32 26.88 15.75
C SER A 120 -23.86 26.48 15.99
N GLU A 121 -23.59 25.45 16.79
CA GLU A 121 -22.23 24.98 17.06
C GLU A 121 -22.12 23.51 16.70
N SER A 122 -21.14 23.17 15.85
CA SER A 122 -20.88 21.79 15.44
C SER A 122 -19.44 21.41 15.74
N LYS A 123 -19.22 20.29 16.41
CA LYS A 123 -17.90 19.82 16.82
C LYS A 123 -17.58 18.48 16.17
N ILE A 124 -16.35 18.32 15.71
CA ILE A 124 -15.81 17.04 15.26
C ILE A 124 -15.46 16.20 16.47
N ILE A 125 -15.95 14.98 16.51
CA ILE A 125 -15.67 14.04 17.60
C ILE A 125 -14.39 13.29 17.27
N SER A 126 -14.40 12.60 16.12
CA SER A 126 -13.30 11.79 15.63
C SER A 126 -13.56 11.36 14.18
N HIS A 127 -12.57 10.72 13.58
CA HIS A 127 -12.73 10.08 12.28
C HIS A 127 -13.50 8.76 12.42
N ALA A 128 -14.45 8.51 11.54
CA ALA A 128 -15.43 7.42 11.69
C ALA A 128 -14.78 6.03 11.68
N LEU A 129 -13.64 5.88 11.01
CA LEU A 129 -12.92 4.60 10.91
C LEU A 129 -11.86 4.37 11.99
N THR A 130 -11.66 5.32 12.91
CA THR A 130 -10.61 5.20 13.95
C THR A 130 -11.16 5.12 15.37
N ILE A 131 -12.48 5.26 15.54
CA ILE A 131 -13.10 5.13 16.86
C ILE A 131 -13.31 3.66 17.23
N PRO A 132 -13.24 3.33 18.54
CA PRO A 132 -13.62 2.01 19.02
C PRO A 132 -15.06 1.64 18.65
N ASP A 133 -15.33 0.35 18.45
CA ASP A 133 -16.65 -0.18 18.09
C ASP A 133 -17.76 0.25 19.07
N ASP A 134 -17.48 0.34 20.36
CA ASP A 134 -18.47 0.71 21.37
C ASP A 134 -18.85 2.19 21.26
N ASP A 135 -17.87 3.08 21.05
CA ASP A 135 -18.09 4.50 20.81
C ASP A 135 -18.84 4.71 19.48
N PHE A 136 -18.51 3.91 18.45
CA PHE A 136 -19.22 3.94 17.17
C PHE A 136 -20.70 3.59 17.33
N ARG A 137 -21.02 2.54 18.11
CA ARG A 137 -22.41 2.15 18.38
C ARG A 137 -23.17 3.20 19.17
N GLN A 138 -22.51 3.86 20.12
CA GLN A 138 -23.12 4.97 20.87
C GLN A 138 -23.46 6.14 19.95
N LEU A 139 -22.53 6.53 19.06
CA LEU A 139 -22.73 7.62 18.12
C LEU A 139 -23.86 7.35 17.10
N LEU A 140 -24.08 6.09 16.73
CA LEU A 140 -25.23 5.72 15.89
C LEU A 140 -26.58 5.96 16.57
N LEU A 141 -26.62 5.92 17.90
CA LEU A 141 -27.85 6.13 18.68
C LEU A 141 -28.04 7.60 19.08
N GLU A 142 -27.03 8.43 18.91
CA GLU A 142 -27.04 9.83 19.31
C GLU A 142 -27.81 10.66 18.26
N PRO A 143 -28.97 11.26 18.59
CA PRO A 143 -29.83 11.94 17.62
C PRO A 143 -29.18 13.12 16.91
N ASN A 144 -28.22 13.75 17.59
CA ASN A 144 -27.54 14.95 17.14
C ASN A 144 -26.16 14.66 16.52
N ALA A 145 -25.80 13.38 16.37
CA ALA A 145 -24.56 12.95 15.74
C ALA A 145 -24.80 12.53 14.29
N GLU A 146 -23.91 12.93 13.40
CA GLU A 146 -23.94 12.52 12.00
C GLU A 146 -22.53 12.29 11.45
N VAL A 147 -22.45 11.51 10.37
CA VAL A 147 -21.20 11.35 9.61
C VAL A 147 -21.17 12.39 8.49
N VAL A 148 -20.20 13.29 8.56
CA VAL A 148 -19.91 14.25 7.49
C VAL A 148 -18.71 13.81 6.67
N TRP A 149 -18.76 14.08 5.36
CA TRP A 149 -17.66 13.80 4.44
C TRP A 149 -16.92 15.09 4.14
N ILE A 150 -15.81 15.31 4.84
CA ILE A 150 -14.99 16.51 4.73
C ILE A 150 -13.51 16.13 4.69
N SER A 151 -12.69 17.01 4.12
CA SER A 151 -11.26 16.78 4.08
C SER A 151 -10.64 16.86 5.48
N VAL A 152 -9.52 16.16 5.69
CA VAL A 152 -8.76 16.22 6.95
C VAL A 152 -8.31 17.65 7.22
N GLU A 153 -7.89 18.38 6.18
CA GLU A 153 -7.58 19.80 6.24
C GLU A 153 -8.75 20.59 6.85
N LYS A 154 -9.95 20.50 6.27
CA LYS A 154 -11.14 21.22 6.75
C LYS A 154 -11.50 20.82 8.17
N ALA A 155 -11.48 19.53 8.48
CA ALA A 155 -11.76 19.02 9.82
C ALA A 155 -10.83 19.63 10.87
N LEU A 156 -9.53 19.80 10.57
CA LEU A 156 -8.55 20.38 11.51
C LEU A 156 -8.78 21.86 11.86
N PHE A 157 -9.51 22.58 11.00
CA PHE A 157 -9.93 23.98 11.22
C PHE A 157 -11.30 24.11 11.88
N MET A 158 -12.02 23.02 12.10
CA MET A 158 -13.26 23.00 12.88
C MET A 158 -12.97 22.86 14.38
N GLU A 159 -13.99 23.07 15.21
CA GLU A 159 -13.92 22.73 16.63
C GLU A 159 -13.96 21.22 16.83
N TRP A 160 -13.21 20.73 17.82
CA TRP A 160 -13.16 19.32 18.19
C TRP A 160 -13.63 19.11 19.61
N ASP A 161 -14.37 18.05 19.85
CA ASP A 161 -14.77 17.62 21.19
C ASP A 161 -13.55 17.06 21.95
N SER A 162 -12.79 16.18 21.30
CA SER A 162 -11.60 15.54 21.88
C SER A 162 -10.30 16.22 21.45
N LYS A 163 -9.56 16.78 22.42
CA LYS A 163 -8.20 17.29 22.20
C LYS A 163 -7.25 16.19 21.71
N ASN A 164 -7.39 14.97 22.21
CA ASN A 164 -6.56 13.84 21.82
C ASN A 164 -6.84 13.43 20.37
N GLY A 165 -8.13 13.32 20.00
CA GLY A 165 -8.54 13.01 18.63
C GLY A 165 -7.98 14.02 17.63
N ARG A 166 -8.13 15.32 17.92
CA ARG A 166 -7.58 16.39 17.08
C ARG A 166 -6.05 16.31 16.95
N THR A 167 -5.36 16.02 18.06
CA THR A 167 -3.89 15.97 18.09
C THR A 167 -3.35 14.88 17.17
N ILE A 168 -3.98 13.71 17.11
CA ILE A 168 -3.58 12.62 16.21
C ILE A 168 -3.61 13.11 14.75
N TRP A 169 -4.74 13.69 14.32
CA TRP A 169 -4.90 14.18 12.95
C TRP A 169 -3.98 15.35 12.63
N HIS A 170 -3.73 16.23 13.60
CA HIS A 170 -2.76 17.31 13.46
C HIS A 170 -1.35 16.76 13.22
N LEU A 171 -0.91 15.78 14.01
CA LEU A 171 0.41 15.16 13.88
C LEU A 171 0.58 14.45 12.53
N VAL A 172 -0.45 13.71 12.08
CA VAL A 172 -0.45 13.04 10.77
C VAL A 172 -0.32 14.09 9.66
N PHE A 173 -1.16 15.12 9.68
CA PHE A 173 -1.16 16.20 8.68
C PHE A 173 0.18 16.95 8.65
N SER A 174 0.69 17.37 9.81
CA SER A 174 1.96 18.11 9.89
C SER A 174 3.15 17.26 9.48
N SER A 175 3.17 15.97 9.84
CA SER A 175 4.27 15.07 9.48
C SER A 175 4.30 14.83 7.98
N ALA A 176 3.14 14.66 7.34
CA ALA A 176 3.07 14.48 5.91
C ALA A 176 3.54 15.73 5.15
N LEU A 177 3.08 16.92 5.54
CA LEU A 177 3.56 18.18 4.94
C LEU A 177 5.07 18.35 5.11
N LYS A 178 5.60 18.05 6.30
CA LYS A 178 7.03 18.13 6.57
C LYS A 178 7.83 17.18 5.68
N ASN A 179 7.34 15.97 5.46
CA ASN A 179 7.97 15.00 4.57
C ASN A 179 7.98 15.51 3.12
N ILE A 180 6.89 16.09 2.64
CA ILE A 180 6.84 16.68 1.29
C ILE A 180 7.91 17.77 1.14
N ILE A 181 8.02 18.69 2.11
CA ILE A 181 9.03 19.76 2.10
C ILE A 181 10.46 19.19 2.09
N LEU A 182 10.73 18.16 2.90
CA LEU A 182 12.04 17.52 2.93
C LEU A 182 12.37 16.84 1.60
N SER A 183 11.40 16.15 1.00
CA SER A 183 11.56 15.50 -0.29
C SER A 183 11.81 16.51 -1.42
N THR A 184 11.11 17.64 -1.44
CA THR A 184 11.35 18.68 -2.45
C THR A 184 12.74 19.29 -2.32
N ASN A 185 13.20 19.54 -1.09
CA ASN A 185 14.54 20.07 -0.85
C ASN A 185 15.63 19.08 -1.28
N ALA A 186 15.45 17.79 -0.99
CA ALA A 186 16.40 16.75 -1.40
C ALA A 186 16.51 16.61 -2.92
N GLU A 187 15.40 16.74 -3.65
CA GLU A 187 15.43 16.69 -5.12
C GLU A 187 16.09 17.95 -5.71
N GLU A 188 15.90 19.12 -5.10
CA GLU A 188 16.61 20.35 -5.49
C GLU A 188 18.12 20.23 -5.26
N GLU A 189 18.56 19.73 -4.09
CA GLU A 189 19.98 19.49 -3.82
C GLU A 189 20.60 18.54 -4.85
N LYS A 190 19.89 17.45 -5.18
CA LYS A 190 20.31 16.52 -6.22
C LYS A 190 20.40 17.19 -7.59
N ASN A 191 19.45 18.04 -7.93
CA ASN A 191 19.45 18.78 -9.19
C ASN A 191 20.68 19.71 -9.29
N MET A 192 20.96 20.48 -8.23
CA MET A 192 22.14 21.35 -8.16
C MET A 192 23.46 20.57 -8.26
N LEU A 193 23.55 19.40 -7.62
CA LEU A 193 24.72 18.53 -7.70
C LEU A 193 24.92 17.96 -9.11
N ASN A 194 23.84 17.56 -9.78
CA ASN A 194 23.91 17.08 -11.16
C ASN A 194 24.37 18.20 -12.10
N ASP A 195 23.88 19.42 -11.94
CA ASP A 195 24.33 20.57 -12.74
C ASP A 195 25.83 20.84 -12.52
N ALA A 196 26.30 20.83 -11.26
CA ALA A 196 27.70 21.06 -10.93
C ALA A 196 28.66 19.96 -11.43
N LEU A 197 28.18 18.71 -11.54
CA LEU A 197 28.95 17.56 -12.02
C LEU A 197 28.93 17.40 -13.54
N ASN A 198 27.94 18.00 -14.21
CA ASN A 198 27.79 17.97 -15.68
C ASN A 198 28.44 19.19 -16.38
N THR A 199 29.04 20.11 -15.62
CA THR A 199 29.98 21.16 -16.09
C THR A 199 31.42 20.75 -15.95
#